data_AF-A0A0D0CGU2-F1
#
_entry.id   AF-A0A0D0CGU2-F1
#
_cell.length_a   1.000
_cell.length_b   1.000
_cell.length_c   1.000
_cell.angle_alpha   90.00
_cell.angle_beta   90.00
_cell.angle_gamma   90.00
#
_symmetry.space_group_name_H-M   'P 1'
#
loop_
_entity.id
_entity.type
_entity.pdbx_description
1 polymer ?
#
loop_
_entity_poly.entity_id
_entity_poly.type
_entity_poly.pdbx_seq_one_letter_code
_entity_poly.pdbx_strand_id
1 'polypeptide(L)'
;DTIPRSRHTSGVPYRTGDLAYGRTAILRDLHRIPIVSLADFQRWILPPLPPTTTTAAILSALRAEGVLSTENRWDTFKNIPSTDSRREEVVFEGLRTVFEAIITNVKNTTKDHPTVYLVNNPTVALQSAGNNSSRPD
;
A
#
# COMPACT_ATOMS: atom_id res chain seq x y z
N ASP A 1 25.19 24.22 3.92
CA ASP A 1 24.54 24.73 5.14
C ASP A 1 23.07 24.33 5.20
N THR A 2 22.73 23.33 6.00
CA THR A 2 21.35 22.99 6.34
C THR A 2 21.09 23.37 7.79
N ILE A 3 20.31 24.43 7.99
CA ILE A 3 19.87 24.86 9.32
C ILE A 3 19.01 23.74 9.92
N PRO A 4 19.31 23.22 11.14
CA PRO A 4 18.49 22.20 11.77
C PRO A 4 17.10 22.78 12.06
N ARG A 5 16.08 22.21 11.41
CA ARG A 5 14.68 22.60 11.59
C ARG A 5 14.04 21.73 12.67
N SER A 6 13.31 22.36 13.61
CA SER A 6 12.56 21.61 14.62
C SER A 6 11.51 20.72 13.94
N ARG A 7 11.54 19.42 14.22
CA ARG A 7 10.52 18.47 13.75
C ARG A 7 9.19 18.74 14.45
N HIS A 8 8.12 18.94 13.69
CA HIS A 8 6.75 19.09 14.19
C HIS A 8 6.26 17.83 14.91
N THR A 9 6.76 16.66 14.50
CA THR A 9 6.56 15.36 15.17
C THR A 9 7.26 15.27 16.54
N SER A 10 8.15 16.21 16.87
CA SER A 10 8.73 16.32 18.22
C SER A 10 7.87 17.14 19.17
N GLY A 11 6.80 17.78 18.69
CA GLY A 11 5.87 18.57 19.51
C GLY A 11 4.99 17.70 20.41
N VAL A 12 4.61 18.25 21.56
CA VAL A 12 3.69 17.62 22.53
C VAL A 12 2.40 17.11 21.87
N PRO A 13 1.71 17.88 20.99
CA PRO A 13 0.44 17.44 20.42
C PRO A 13 0.55 16.16 19.58
N TYR A 14 1.69 15.98 18.88
CA TYR A 14 1.98 14.74 18.15
C TYR A 14 2.19 13.57 19.12
N ARG A 15 2.95 13.78 20.20
CA ARG A 15 3.28 12.74 21.19
C ARG A 15 2.09 12.33 22.04
N THR A 16 1.09 13.19 22.21
CA THR A 16 -0.14 12.90 22.96
C THR A 16 -1.24 12.26 22.10
N GLY A 17 -0.98 11.99 20.82
CA GLY A 17 -1.91 11.25 19.95
C GLY A 17 -3.05 12.09 19.35
N ASP A 18 -2.88 13.41 19.21
CA ASP A 18 -3.83 14.22 18.44
C ASP A 18 -3.74 13.82 16.96
N LEU A 19 -4.77 13.12 16.47
CA LEU A 19 -4.84 12.60 15.10
C LEU A 19 -4.89 13.71 14.04
N ALA A 20 -5.62 14.79 14.30
CA ALA A 20 -5.77 15.90 13.36
C ALA A 20 -4.45 16.68 13.21
N TYR A 21 -3.76 16.88 14.33
CA TYR A 21 -2.41 17.44 14.34
C TYR A 21 -1.38 16.48 13.74
N GLY A 22 -1.51 15.18 14.05
CA GLY A 22 -0.58 14.13 13.67
C GLY A 22 -0.29 14.08 12.18
N ARG A 23 -1.36 14.05 11.35
CA ARG A 23 -1.24 14.03 9.89
C ARG A 23 -0.52 15.28 9.36
N THR A 24 -0.85 16.44 9.90
CA THR A 24 -0.27 17.72 9.48
C THR A 24 1.20 17.82 9.88
N ALA A 25 1.55 17.34 11.09
CA ALA A 25 2.92 17.33 11.58
C ALA A 25 3.83 16.43 10.74
N ILE A 26 3.36 15.24 10.35
CA ILE A 26 4.09 14.35 9.45
C ILE A 26 4.31 15.02 8.09
N LEU A 27 3.27 15.60 7.49
CA LEU A 27 3.39 16.27 6.20
C LEU A 27 4.33 17.48 6.22
N ARG A 28 4.45 18.17 7.36
CA ARG A 28 5.39 19.29 7.53
C ARG A 28 6.83 18.85 7.76
N ASP A 29 7.04 17.67 8.32
CA ASP A 29 8.37 17.09 8.55
C ASP A 29 8.90 16.32 7.35
N LEU A 30 8.00 15.71 6.58
CA LEU A 30 8.29 15.27 5.22
C LEU A 30 8.66 16.51 4.40
N HIS A 31 9.82 16.48 3.76
CA HIS A 31 10.27 17.56 2.88
C HIS A 31 9.43 17.57 1.58
N ARG A 32 10.05 17.88 0.44
CA ARG A 32 9.40 17.73 -0.88
C ARG A 32 9.01 16.27 -1.08
N ILE A 33 7.72 15.97 -0.98
CA ILE A 33 7.17 14.72 -1.51
C ILE A 33 7.26 14.86 -3.03
N PRO A 34 8.07 14.06 -3.73
CA PRO A 34 8.14 14.14 -5.19
C PRO A 34 6.79 13.74 -5.75
N ILE A 35 6.11 14.70 -6.37
CA ILE A 35 4.91 14.43 -7.16
C ILE A 35 5.42 14.04 -8.55
N VAL A 36 5.33 12.75 -8.86
CA VAL A 36 5.68 12.21 -10.18
C VAL A 36 4.41 11.90 -10.96
N SER A 37 4.48 12.00 -12.28
CA SER A 37 3.39 11.55 -13.12
C SER A 37 3.23 10.03 -12.98
N LEU A 38 2.01 9.51 -13.21
CA LEU A 38 1.79 8.06 -13.22
C LEU A 38 2.67 7.38 -14.28
N ALA A 39 2.89 8.04 -15.42
CA ALA A 39 3.75 7.54 -16.49
C ALA A 39 5.22 7.43 -16.03
N ASP A 40 5.74 8.44 -15.32
CA ASP A 40 7.10 8.40 -14.79
C ASP A 40 7.24 7.34 -13.69
N PHE A 41 6.23 7.20 -12.83
CA PHE A 41 6.20 6.15 -11.83
C PHE A 41 6.25 4.76 -12.49
N GLN A 42 5.42 4.53 -13.51
CA GLN A 42 5.39 3.26 -14.23
C GLN A 42 6.70 2.98 -14.99
N ARG A 43 7.34 4.03 -15.53
CA ARG A 43 8.57 3.90 -16.32
C ARG A 43 9.82 3.71 -15.47
N TRP A 44 9.92 4.42 -14.34
CA TRP A 44 11.17 4.54 -13.59
C TRP A 44 11.13 3.89 -12.20
N ILE A 45 9.94 3.70 -11.62
CA ILE A 45 9.80 3.20 -10.24
C ILE A 45 9.31 1.75 -10.23
N LEU A 46 8.39 1.38 -11.12
CA LEU A 46 7.94 -0.01 -11.19
C LEU A 46 9.03 -0.91 -11.79
N PRO A 47 9.26 -2.11 -11.21
CA PRO A 47 10.12 -3.08 -11.85
C PRO A 47 9.56 -3.43 -13.24
N PRO A 48 10.42 -3.57 -14.26
CA PRO A 48 9.98 -3.87 -15.61
C PRO A 48 9.26 -5.23 -15.63
N LEU A 49 8.13 -5.28 -16.33
CA LEU A 49 7.44 -6.54 -16.58
C LEU A 49 8.29 -7.43 -17.48
N PRO A 50 8.26 -8.77 -17.30
CA PRO A 50 8.87 -9.69 -18.24
C PRO A 50 8.35 -9.44 -19.67
N PRO A 51 9.18 -9.58 -20.72
CA PRO A 51 8.77 -9.32 -22.09
C PRO A 51 7.56 -10.15 -22.55
N THR A 52 7.37 -11.31 -21.91
CA THR A 52 6.28 -12.25 -22.18
C THR A 52 4.97 -11.88 -21.48
N THR A 53 4.98 -10.87 -20.61
CA THR A 53 3.86 -10.53 -19.74
C THR A 53 3.37 -9.11 -20.05
N THR A 54 2.11 -8.99 -20.47
CA THR A 54 1.46 -7.70 -20.70
C THR A 54 0.41 -7.43 -19.64
N THR A 55 0.14 -6.16 -19.34
CA THR A 55 -0.96 -5.76 -18.46
C THR A 55 -2.32 -6.28 -18.96
N ALA A 56 -2.53 -6.31 -20.28
CA ALA A 56 -3.73 -6.87 -20.89
C ALA A 56 -3.88 -8.37 -20.60
N ALA A 57 -2.80 -9.15 -20.69
CA ALA A 57 -2.81 -10.58 -20.36
C ALA A 57 -3.14 -10.81 -18.88
N ILE A 58 -2.56 -10.02 -17.97
CA ILE A 58 -2.86 -10.08 -16.53
C ILE A 58 -4.34 -9.78 -16.29
N LEU A 59 -4.87 -8.70 -16.86
CA LEU A 59 -6.29 -8.34 -16.71
C LEU A 59 -7.22 -9.43 -17.26
N SER A 60 -6.87 -10.04 -18.40
CA SER A 60 -7.65 -11.14 -18.96
C SER A 60 -7.68 -12.35 -18.04
N ALA A 61 -6.55 -12.69 -17.43
CA ALA A 61 -6.47 -13.82 -16.52
C ALA A 61 -7.24 -13.57 -15.21
N LEU A 62 -7.15 -12.36 -14.65
CA LEU A 62 -7.92 -11.96 -13.47
C LEU A 62 -9.44 -11.96 -13.73
N ARG A 63 -9.89 -11.64 -14.95
CA ARG A 63 -11.31 -11.79 -15.34
C ARG A 63 -11.70 -13.26 -15.47
N ALA A 64 -10.85 -14.09 -16.05
CA ALA A 64 -11.10 -15.53 -16.19
C ALA A 64 -11.22 -16.22 -14.82
N GLU A 65 -10.50 -15.73 -13.81
CA GLU A 65 -10.60 -16.20 -12.42
C GLU A 65 -11.80 -15.61 -11.65
N GLY A 66 -12.59 -14.71 -12.24
CA GLY A 66 -13.74 -14.08 -11.59
C GLY A 66 -13.37 -13.13 -10.44
N VAL A 67 -12.14 -12.60 -10.45
CA VAL A 67 -11.63 -11.65 -9.46
C VAL A 67 -11.84 -10.22 -9.92
N LEU A 68 -11.88 -10.02 -11.25
CA LEU A 68 -12.12 -8.76 -11.91
C LEU A 68 -13.37 -8.86 -12.79
N SER A 69 -14.27 -7.90 -12.64
CA SER A 69 -15.48 -7.79 -13.44
C SER A 69 -15.19 -7.31 -14.87
N THR A 70 -16.19 -7.43 -15.75
CA THR A 70 -16.15 -6.87 -17.11
C THR A 70 -16.00 -5.34 -17.12
N GLU A 71 -16.41 -4.66 -16.06
CA GLU A 71 -16.28 -3.22 -15.86
C GLU A 71 -14.95 -2.81 -15.18
N ASN A 72 -14.00 -3.74 -15.04
CA ASN A 72 -12.73 -3.52 -14.32
C ASN A 72 -12.90 -3.18 -12.84
N ARG A 73 -13.96 -3.69 -12.21
CA ARG A 73 -14.14 -3.61 -10.76
C ARG A 73 -13.70 -4.91 -10.12
N TRP A 74 -13.13 -4.83 -8.92
CA TRP A 74 -12.81 -6.02 -8.15
C TRP A 74 -14.11 -6.70 -7.69
N ASP A 75 -14.36 -7.93 -8.13
CA ASP A 75 -15.60 -8.66 -7.82
C ASP A 75 -15.72 -9.01 -6.33
N THR A 76 -14.58 -9.03 -5.63
CA THR A 76 -14.52 -9.22 -4.17
C THR A 76 -15.17 -8.06 -3.41
N PHE A 77 -15.33 -6.90 -4.04
CA PHE A 77 -15.97 -5.71 -3.47
C PHE A 77 -17.33 -5.45 -4.13
N LYS A 78 -18.37 -6.08 -3.58
CA LYS A 78 -19.76 -5.89 -4.04
C LYS A 78 -20.27 -4.46 -3.84
N ASN A 79 -19.77 -3.78 -2.81
CA ASN A 79 -20.09 -2.40 -2.48
C ASN A 79 -18.82 -1.56 -2.47
N ILE A 80 -18.98 -0.24 -2.61
CA ILE A 80 -17.86 0.69 -2.45
C ILE A 80 -17.37 0.62 -1.00
N PRO A 81 -16.08 0.30 -0.75
CA PRO A 81 -15.55 0.12 0.61
C PRO A 81 -15.84 1.31 1.54
N SER A 82 -15.81 2.54 1.01
CA SER A 82 -16.05 3.77 1.78
C SER A 82 -17.50 3.92 2.27
N THR A 83 -18.43 3.15 1.73
CA THR A 83 -19.85 3.17 2.12
C THR A 83 -20.23 1.99 3.02
N ASP A 84 -19.30 1.08 3.27
CA ASP A 84 -19.53 -0.10 4.09
C ASP A 84 -19.40 0.24 5.57
N SER A 85 -20.41 -0.08 6.36
CA SER A 85 -20.45 0.21 7.80
C SER A 85 -19.76 -0.86 8.66
N ARG A 86 -19.30 -1.96 8.06
CA ARG A 86 -18.55 -3.01 8.75
C ARG A 86 -17.14 -2.53 9.08
N ARG A 87 -16.45 -3.29 9.94
CA ARG A 87 -15.08 -2.98 10.36
C ARG A 87 -14.12 -3.06 9.18
N GLU A 88 -13.11 -2.20 9.16
CA GLU A 88 -12.14 -2.07 8.06
C GLU A 88 -11.50 -3.41 7.69
N GLU A 89 -11.12 -4.21 8.68
CA GLU A 89 -10.53 -5.54 8.46
C GLU A 89 -11.48 -6.47 7.68
N VAL A 90 -12.79 -6.37 7.91
CA VAL A 90 -13.81 -7.18 7.23
C VAL A 90 -14.05 -6.65 5.82
N VAL A 91 -14.08 -5.33 5.65
CA VAL A 91 -14.33 -4.69 4.36
C VAL A 91 -13.18 -4.97 3.39
N PHE A 92 -11.94 -4.84 3.86
CA PHE A 92 -10.75 -4.98 3.02
C PHE A 92 -10.20 -6.40 2.93
N GLU A 93 -10.82 -7.39 3.58
CA GLU A 93 -10.43 -8.80 3.43
C GLU A 93 -10.48 -9.26 1.98
N GLY A 94 -11.36 -8.67 1.16
CA GLY A 94 -11.42 -8.90 -0.29
C GLY A 94 -10.12 -8.60 -1.03
N LEU A 95 -9.21 -7.79 -0.47
CA LEU A 95 -7.87 -7.59 -1.02
C LEU A 95 -7.04 -8.87 -0.97
N ARG A 96 -7.20 -9.73 0.06
CA ARG A 96 -6.44 -10.98 0.15
C ARG A 96 -6.68 -11.85 -1.08
N THR A 97 -7.94 -12.03 -1.47
CA THR A 97 -8.32 -12.78 -2.66
C THR A 97 -7.73 -12.17 -3.93
N VAL A 98 -7.71 -10.82 -4.05
CA VAL A 98 -7.08 -10.14 -5.18
C VAL A 98 -5.57 -10.44 -5.24
N PHE A 99 -4.87 -10.36 -4.11
CA PHE A 99 -3.44 -10.65 -4.05
C PHE A 99 -3.13 -12.12 -4.35
N GLU A 100 -3.93 -13.06 -3.83
CA GLU A 100 -3.79 -14.50 -4.10
C GLU A 100 -3.96 -14.82 -5.59
N ALA A 101 -4.92 -14.21 -6.26
CA ALA A 101 -5.13 -14.35 -7.70
C ALA A 101 -3.93 -13.82 -8.50
N ILE A 102 -3.40 -12.65 -8.13
CA ILE A 102 -2.20 -12.09 -8.76
C ILE A 102 -1.00 -13.03 -8.58
N ILE A 103 -0.77 -13.52 -7.35
CA ILE A 103 0.34 -14.44 -7.02
C ILE A 103 0.21 -15.73 -7.83
N THR A 104 -1.00 -16.28 -7.93
CA THR A 104 -1.29 -17.50 -8.69
C THR A 104 -0.99 -17.32 -10.17
N ASN A 105 -1.43 -16.20 -10.75
CA ASN A 105 -1.13 -15.86 -12.14
C ASN A 105 0.36 -15.69 -12.40
N VAL A 106 1.07 -15.02 -11.49
CA VAL A 106 2.52 -14.84 -11.60
C VAL A 106 3.26 -16.18 -11.50
N LYS A 107 2.86 -17.08 -10.58
CA LYS A 107 3.42 -18.44 -10.48
C LYS A 107 3.20 -19.27 -11.73
N ASN A 108 2.04 -19.13 -12.38
CA ASN A 108 1.73 -19.85 -13.61
C ASN A 108 2.51 -19.30 -14.82
N THR A 109 2.87 -18.01 -14.78
CA THR A 109 3.53 -17.31 -15.89
C THR A 109 5.05 -17.28 -15.75
N THR A 110 5.56 -17.34 -14.53
CA THR A 110 6.97 -17.14 -14.18
C THR A 110 7.46 -18.35 -13.40
N LYS A 111 8.69 -18.84 -13.67
CA LYS A 111 9.31 -19.91 -12.86
C LYS A 111 9.69 -19.46 -11.43
N ASP A 112 9.45 -18.18 -11.11
CA ASP A 112 9.70 -17.61 -9.80
C ASP A 112 8.55 -17.88 -8.81
N HIS A 113 8.91 -17.94 -7.53
CA HIS A 113 7.97 -18.02 -6.43
C HIS A 113 7.78 -16.64 -5.82
N PRO A 114 6.74 -15.87 -6.21
CA PRO A 114 6.43 -14.60 -5.57
C PRO A 114 6.18 -14.78 -4.07
N THR A 115 6.87 -13.96 -3.26
CA THR A 115 6.84 -13.95 -1.79
C THR A 115 5.99 -12.82 -1.21
N VAL A 116 5.08 -12.24 -2.01
CA VAL A 116 4.23 -11.13 -1.54
C VAL A 116 3.14 -11.69 -0.63
N TYR A 117 3.03 -11.14 0.58
CA TYR A 117 1.95 -11.45 1.52
C TYR A 117 1.21 -10.16 1.88
N LEU A 118 -0.11 -10.17 1.75
CA LEU A 118 -0.93 -9.08 2.25
C LEU A 118 -1.08 -9.23 3.77
N VAL A 119 -0.60 -8.24 4.51
CA VAL A 119 -0.80 -8.13 5.96
C VAL A 119 -1.92 -7.10 6.20
N ASN A 120 -3.12 -7.58 6.50
CA ASN A 120 -4.30 -6.75 6.77
C ASN A 120 -4.47 -6.56 8.29
N ASN A 121 -3.75 -5.61 8.87
CA ASN A 121 -3.75 -5.33 10.31
C ASN A 121 -4.16 -3.87 10.61
N PRO A 122 -5.37 -3.43 10.24
CA PRO A 122 -5.76 -2.01 10.37
C PRO A 122 -5.86 -1.53 11.82
N THR A 123 -6.07 -2.46 12.76
CA THR A 123 -6.18 -2.19 14.21
C THR A 123 -4.88 -2.40 14.99
N VAL A 124 -3.87 -2.99 14.37
CA VAL A 124 -2.56 -3.18 15.01
C VAL A 124 -1.65 -2.09 14.49
N ALA A 125 -1.36 -1.10 15.33
CA ALA A 125 -0.27 -0.19 15.05
C ALA A 125 0.98 -1.05 14.78
N LEU A 126 1.60 -0.86 13.61
CA LEU A 126 2.93 -1.39 13.36
C LEU A 126 3.80 -0.91 14.52
N GLN A 127 4.09 -1.81 15.46
CA GLN A 127 5.22 -1.64 16.34
C GLN A 127 6.40 -1.67 15.39
N SER A 128 6.83 -0.49 14.92
CA SER A 128 8.18 -0.38 14.41
C SER A 128 9.04 -1.04 15.47
N ALA A 129 9.80 -2.07 15.10
CA ALA A 129 10.94 -2.49 15.88
C ALA A 129 11.96 -1.34 15.85
N GLY A 130 11.58 -0.20 16.44
CA GLY A 130 12.48 0.81 16.86
C GLY A 130 13.16 0.25 18.08
N ASN A 131 14.14 -0.62 17.85
CA ASN A 131 15.30 -0.66 18.72
C ASN A 131 15.95 0.72 18.60
N ASN A 132 15.36 1.71 19.27
CA ASN A 132 15.99 2.98 19.53
C ASN A 132 17.00 2.79 20.67
N SER A 133 17.96 1.88 20.49
CA SER A 133 19.10 1.74 21.40
C SER A 133 20.15 2.84 21.20
N SER A 134 19.80 3.92 20.47
CA SER A 134 20.66 5.08 20.26
C SER A 134 20.17 6.29 21.06
N ARG A 135 19.83 6.06 22.33
CA ARG A 135 19.89 7.13 23.33
C ARG A 135 21.27 7.02 23.98
N PRO A 136 22.23 7.91 23.69
CA PRO A 136 23.36 8.08 24.59
C PRO A 136 22.82 8.77 25.86
N ASP A 137 23.35 8.34 27.01
CA ASP A 137 23.08 8.95 28.32
C ASP A 137 23.35 10.47 28.33
#